data_AF-A0A971JTB2-F1
#
_entry.id   AF-A0A971JTB2-F1
#
_cell.length_a   1.000
_cell.length_b   1.000
_cell.length_c   1.000
_cell.angle_alpha   90.00
_cell.angle_beta   90.00
_cell.angle_gamma   90.00
#
_symmetry.space_group_name_H-M   'P 1'
#
loop_
_entity.id
_entity.type
_entity.pdbx_description
1 polymer ?
#
loop_
_entity_poly.entity_id
_entity_poly.type
_entity_poly.pdbx_seq_one_letter_code
_entity_poly.pdbx_strand_id
1 'polypeptide(L)'
;MDIDGTREELRGNYELAARIRDAAAEEGLKTYIEFSGNKGFHVWFFCDQPIPSNTMYSTIEAVCLKASYKPKEVYPLPGEVEVDGKGSGGQPVKLPGGIHQKTGKLCGFLTDELEWDEEGYPIVTQDQVALIDSIEQNTAQDLYRLAVEDQEIEEGEPEYSETHAVDFSLLAPGEHPHCISYLLEKGVPSDLEYNKANMILANYTVDSFLSDEQGKELARIVAEKTSAEHPTSKKMVWEKVSNFTGVLRSVRRNDSKYHWGCGFVRASKELVAEGGCLGRGCPFWPWSGTETGDWKPSQLDYVAEKEFFSFLFHNPTKAAQLLDTTLPVSGFQWGEE
;
A
#
# COMPACT_ATOMS: atom_id res chain seq x y z
N MET A 1 11.00 -16.48 -3.07
CA MET A 1 10.39 -17.29 -1.99
C MET A 1 11.19 -18.56 -1.82
N ASP A 2 11.39 -18.98 -0.57
CA ASP A 2 12.19 -20.16 -0.24
C ASP A 2 11.31 -21.36 0.12
N ILE A 3 11.59 -22.50 -0.50
CA ILE A 3 10.96 -23.79 -0.27
C ILE A 3 12.00 -24.69 0.35
N ASP A 4 11.93 -24.84 1.68
CA ASP A 4 12.79 -25.74 2.42
C ASP A 4 12.06 -26.99 2.91
N GLY A 5 12.79 -28.10 3.00
CA GLY A 5 12.25 -29.39 3.45
C GLY A 5 13.35 -30.39 3.80
N THR A 6 13.09 -31.67 3.59
CA THR A 6 14.06 -32.75 3.76
C THR A 6 14.57 -33.28 2.42
N ARG A 7 15.59 -34.15 2.44
CA ARG A 7 16.18 -34.70 1.21
C ARG A 7 15.22 -35.65 0.49
N GLU A 8 14.43 -36.38 1.29
CA GLU A 8 13.39 -37.32 0.87
C GLU A 8 12.23 -36.60 0.18
N GLU A 9 11.96 -35.35 0.57
CA GLU A 9 10.91 -34.50 0.01
C GLU A 9 11.35 -33.72 -1.23
N LEU A 10 12.61 -33.83 -1.69
CA LEU A 10 13.17 -32.95 -2.72
C LEU A 10 12.33 -32.90 -4.00
N ARG A 11 11.78 -34.03 -4.47
CA ARG A 11 10.89 -34.05 -5.64
C ARG A 11 9.56 -33.33 -5.36
N GLY A 12 8.97 -33.55 -4.20
CA GLY A 12 7.76 -32.85 -3.78
C GLY A 12 7.98 -31.33 -3.62
N ASN A 13 9.18 -30.93 -3.17
CA ASN A 13 9.56 -29.52 -3.08
C ASN A 13 9.67 -28.89 -4.48
N TYR A 14 10.21 -29.62 -5.46
CA TYR A 14 10.19 -29.17 -6.86
C TYR A 14 8.76 -29.07 -7.41
N GLU A 15 7.92 -30.08 -7.17
CA GLU A 15 6.52 -30.05 -7.62
C GLU A 15 5.76 -28.86 -7.02
N LEU A 16 6.04 -28.50 -5.76
CA LEU A 16 5.50 -27.28 -5.15
C LEU A 16 6.02 -26.01 -5.85
N ALA A 17 7.32 -25.93 -6.12
CA ALA A 17 7.91 -24.80 -6.85
C ALA A 17 7.29 -24.64 -8.25
N ALA A 18 7.08 -25.76 -8.95
CA ALA A 18 6.43 -25.80 -10.26
C ALA A 18 4.97 -25.33 -10.18
N ARG A 19 4.19 -25.81 -9.19
CA ARG A 19 2.82 -25.32 -8.98
C ARG A 19 2.74 -23.82 -8.72
N ILE A 20 3.68 -23.27 -7.94
CA ILE A 20 3.75 -21.82 -7.67
C ILE A 20 4.09 -21.07 -8.96
N ARG A 21 5.05 -21.55 -9.76
CA ARG A 21 5.38 -20.98 -11.07
C ARG A 21 4.17 -20.98 -12.00
N ASP A 22 3.46 -22.10 -12.06
CA ASP A 22 2.29 -22.26 -12.94
C ASP A 22 1.14 -21.34 -12.49
N ALA A 23 0.88 -21.21 -11.18
CA ALA A 23 -0.07 -20.25 -10.63
C ALA A 23 0.34 -18.79 -10.93
N ALA A 24 1.63 -18.46 -10.89
CA ALA A 24 2.13 -17.15 -11.29
C ALA A 24 1.85 -16.88 -12.77
N ALA A 25 2.09 -17.88 -13.63
CA ALA A 25 1.89 -17.77 -15.07
C ALA A 25 0.41 -17.58 -15.45
N GLU A 26 -0.52 -18.20 -14.71
CA GLU A 26 -1.98 -17.96 -14.86
C GLU A 26 -2.35 -16.50 -14.58
N GLU A 27 -1.61 -15.82 -13.68
CA GLU A 27 -1.75 -14.40 -13.40
C GLU A 27 -0.97 -13.50 -14.36
N GLY A 28 -0.29 -14.07 -15.36
CA GLY A 28 0.56 -13.36 -16.31
C GLY A 28 1.93 -12.97 -15.77
N LEU A 29 2.34 -13.53 -14.62
CA LEU A 29 3.63 -13.26 -14.00
C LEU A 29 4.70 -14.28 -14.43
N LYS A 30 5.93 -13.80 -14.54
CA LYS A 30 7.12 -14.56 -14.90
C LYS A 30 7.90 -14.90 -13.64
N THR A 31 8.24 -16.18 -13.49
CA THR A 31 8.98 -16.69 -12.34
C THR A 31 10.02 -17.73 -12.75
N TYR A 32 11.07 -17.85 -11.94
CA TYR A 32 12.21 -18.72 -12.24
C TYR A 32 12.54 -19.59 -11.04
N ILE A 33 12.69 -20.89 -11.26
CA ILE A 33 13.00 -21.86 -10.20
C ILE A 33 14.51 -22.05 -10.13
N GLU A 34 15.08 -21.88 -8.95
CA GLU A 34 16.49 -22.17 -8.66
C GLU A 34 16.58 -23.37 -7.70
N PHE A 35 17.46 -24.32 -8.00
CA PHE A 35 17.83 -25.35 -7.05
C PHE A 35 18.84 -24.82 -6.03
N SER A 36 18.52 -24.92 -4.73
CA SER A 36 19.37 -24.36 -3.66
C SER A 36 20.66 -25.16 -3.40
N GLY A 37 20.86 -26.28 -4.10
CA GLY A 37 22.04 -27.13 -4.02
C GLY A 37 21.95 -28.27 -3.01
N ASN A 38 20.84 -28.41 -2.28
CA ASN A 38 20.66 -29.50 -1.31
C ASN A 38 19.23 -30.03 -1.27
N LYS A 39 18.34 -29.40 -0.49
CA LYS A 39 17.02 -29.95 -0.13
C LYS A 39 15.84 -29.05 -0.51
N GLY A 40 16.13 -27.86 -1.04
CA GLY A 40 15.14 -26.84 -1.29
C GLY A 40 15.27 -26.17 -2.66
N PHE A 41 14.33 -25.28 -2.93
CA PHE A 41 14.24 -24.49 -4.15
C PHE A 41 13.86 -23.06 -3.83
N HIS A 42 14.33 -22.12 -4.64
CA HIS A 42 13.85 -20.75 -4.61
C HIS A 42 13.00 -20.47 -5.85
N VAL A 43 11.87 -19.81 -5.65
CA VAL A 43 11.06 -19.24 -6.73
C VAL A 43 11.33 -17.73 -6.78
N TRP A 44 11.94 -17.28 -7.86
CA TRP A 44 12.37 -15.90 -8.07
C TRP A 44 11.36 -15.11 -8.90
N PHE A 45 11.06 -13.91 -8.43
CA PHE A 45 10.26 -12.90 -9.13
C PHE A 45 11.16 -11.70 -9.38
N PHE A 46 11.34 -11.33 -10.65
CA PHE A 46 12.11 -10.15 -11.03
C PHE A 46 11.17 -9.04 -11.46
N CYS A 47 11.50 -7.80 -11.11
CA CYS A 47 10.77 -6.61 -11.50
C CYS A 47 11.70 -5.68 -12.27
N ASP A 48 11.18 -5.06 -13.33
CA ASP A 48 11.91 -4.14 -14.19
C ASP A 48 12.20 -2.78 -13.54
N GLN A 49 11.52 -2.48 -12.44
CA GLN A 49 11.68 -1.27 -11.64
C GLN A 49 11.73 -1.61 -10.15
N PRO A 50 12.40 -0.80 -9.32
CA PRO A 50 12.29 -0.91 -7.86
C PRO A 50 10.83 -0.75 -7.40
N ILE A 51 10.38 -1.66 -6.53
CA ILE A 51 9.07 -1.58 -5.88
C ILE A 51 9.22 -1.71 -4.35
N PRO A 52 8.26 -1.22 -3.56
CA PRO A 52 8.23 -1.43 -2.11
C PRO A 52 8.28 -2.93 -1.78
N SER A 53 9.04 -3.27 -0.73
CA SER A 53 9.18 -4.66 -0.26
C SER A 53 7.84 -5.31 0.03
N ASN A 54 6.92 -4.56 0.65
CA ASN A 54 5.59 -5.05 1.00
C ASN A 54 4.76 -5.42 -0.24
N THR A 55 4.89 -4.69 -1.34
CA THR A 55 4.22 -5.03 -2.61
C THR A 55 4.73 -6.35 -3.16
N MET A 56 6.06 -6.53 -3.21
CA MET A 56 6.65 -7.79 -3.66
C MET A 56 6.23 -8.95 -2.75
N TYR A 57 6.28 -8.74 -1.44
CA TYR A 57 5.86 -9.73 -0.44
C TYR A 57 4.42 -10.18 -0.66
N SER A 58 3.46 -9.23 -0.68
CA SER A 58 2.04 -9.54 -0.87
C SER A 58 1.78 -10.22 -2.23
N THR A 59 2.48 -9.82 -3.28
CA THR A 59 2.36 -10.48 -4.59
C THR A 59 2.78 -11.95 -4.52
N ILE A 60 3.94 -12.22 -3.92
CA ILE A 60 4.46 -13.59 -3.80
C ILE A 60 3.55 -14.44 -2.90
N GLU A 61 3.05 -13.86 -1.82
CA GLU A 61 2.10 -14.51 -0.92
C GLU A 61 0.81 -14.88 -1.64
N ALA A 62 0.20 -13.95 -2.38
CA ALA A 62 -1.00 -14.17 -3.17
C ALA A 62 -0.82 -15.33 -4.17
N VAL A 63 0.30 -15.37 -4.90
CA VAL A 63 0.62 -16.47 -5.83
C VAL A 63 0.74 -17.79 -5.08
N CYS A 64 1.41 -17.82 -3.93
CA CYS A 64 1.54 -19.04 -3.12
C CYS A 64 0.17 -19.54 -2.65
N LEU A 65 -0.70 -18.63 -2.18
CA LEU A 65 -2.06 -18.97 -1.75
C LEU A 65 -2.90 -19.54 -2.89
N LYS A 66 -2.82 -18.97 -4.10
CA LYS A 66 -3.45 -19.51 -5.31
C LYS A 66 -2.93 -20.90 -5.66
N ALA A 67 -1.64 -21.18 -5.41
CA ALA A 67 -1.06 -22.51 -5.50
C ALA A 67 -1.42 -23.45 -4.32
N SER A 68 -2.40 -23.06 -3.48
CA SER A 68 -2.83 -23.78 -2.27
C SER A 68 -1.70 -24.03 -1.28
N TYR A 69 -0.78 -23.07 -1.16
CA TYR A 69 0.38 -23.15 -0.31
C TYR A 69 0.53 -21.88 0.54
N LYS A 70 0.57 -22.04 1.87
CA LYS A 70 0.92 -20.94 2.76
C LYS A 70 2.44 -20.84 2.88
N PRO A 71 3.07 -19.76 2.41
CA PRO A 71 4.52 -19.67 2.41
C PRO A 71 5.07 -19.51 3.82
N LYS A 72 6.22 -20.15 4.07
CA LYS A 72 6.96 -20.03 5.34
C LYS A 72 7.96 -18.89 5.29
N GLU A 73 8.64 -18.74 4.15
CA GLU A 73 9.69 -17.74 3.96
C GLU A 73 9.53 -17.04 2.60
N VAL A 74 9.23 -15.75 2.67
CA VAL A 74 9.11 -14.85 1.52
C VAL A 74 10.11 -13.71 1.68
N TYR A 75 10.79 -13.39 0.59
CA TYR A 75 11.77 -12.31 0.52
C TYR A 75 11.37 -11.35 -0.62
N PRO A 76 11.60 -10.03 -0.48
CA PRO A 76 12.13 -9.36 0.71
C PRO A 76 11.15 -9.42 1.89
N LEU A 77 11.67 -9.41 3.13
CA LEU A 77 10.82 -9.31 4.31
C LEU A 77 10.13 -7.93 4.35
N PRO A 78 8.88 -7.86 4.82
CA PRO A 78 8.21 -6.59 5.04
C PRO A 78 8.80 -5.95 6.31
N GLY A 79 9.05 -4.63 6.28
CA GLY A 79 9.60 -3.89 7.41
C GLY A 79 10.68 -2.88 7.05
N GLU A 80 11.19 -2.17 8.07
CA GLU A 80 12.27 -1.21 7.92
C GLU A 80 13.57 -1.91 7.49
N VAL A 81 14.22 -1.32 6.51
CA VAL A 81 15.56 -1.71 6.08
C VAL A 81 16.54 -1.11 7.09
N GLU A 82 17.33 -1.96 7.75
CA GLU A 82 18.39 -1.53 8.65
C GLU A 82 19.39 -0.63 7.90
N VAL A 83 20.13 0.20 8.63
CA VAL A 83 21.09 1.17 8.07
C VAL A 83 22.13 0.53 7.14
N ASP A 84 22.38 -0.77 7.28
CA ASP A 84 23.30 -1.55 6.43
C ASP A 84 22.65 -2.17 5.18
N GLY A 85 21.39 -1.83 4.89
CA GLY A 85 20.65 -2.32 3.73
C GLY A 85 20.00 -3.70 3.93
N LYS A 86 20.09 -4.30 5.13
CA LYS A 86 19.46 -5.59 5.41
C LYS A 86 18.04 -5.42 5.92
N GLY A 87 17.13 -6.30 5.50
CA GLY A 87 15.81 -6.39 6.14
C GLY A 87 15.98 -6.77 7.62
N SER A 88 15.30 -6.06 8.50
CA SER A 88 15.32 -6.30 9.95
C SER A 88 15.01 -7.77 10.28
N GLY A 89 15.91 -8.43 11.01
CA GLY A 89 15.75 -9.82 11.48
C GLY A 89 15.88 -10.95 10.43
N GLY A 90 16.16 -10.65 9.16
CA GLY A 90 16.18 -11.66 8.10
C GLY A 90 17.47 -12.48 8.01
N GLN A 91 17.33 -13.79 7.76
CA GLN A 91 18.43 -14.57 7.22
C GLN A 91 18.62 -14.18 5.74
N PRO A 92 19.85 -13.93 5.27
CA PRO A 92 20.07 -13.57 3.88
C PRO A 92 19.72 -14.75 2.96
N VAL A 93 18.99 -14.48 1.88
CA VAL A 93 18.84 -15.45 0.79
C VAL A 93 20.16 -15.54 0.01
N LYS A 94 20.62 -16.75 -0.22
CA LYS A 94 21.82 -17.00 -1.02
C LYS A 94 21.53 -16.70 -2.49
N LEU A 95 22.43 -15.97 -3.15
CA LEU A 95 22.32 -15.69 -4.58
C LEU A 95 22.57 -16.95 -5.44
N PRO A 96 21.92 -17.07 -6.62
CA PRO A 96 22.17 -18.14 -7.57
C PRO A 96 23.62 -18.16 -8.09
N GLY A 97 24.08 -19.32 -8.57
CA GLY A 97 25.40 -19.51 -9.18
C GLY A 97 26.51 -19.95 -8.21
N GLY A 98 26.22 -20.05 -6.92
CA GLY A 98 27.17 -20.55 -5.93
C GLY A 98 27.27 -22.08 -5.87
N ILE A 99 28.32 -22.61 -5.21
CA ILE A 99 28.42 -24.04 -4.89
C ILE A 99 27.95 -24.27 -3.45
N HIS A 100 27.05 -25.23 -3.24
CA HIS A 100 26.56 -25.57 -1.92
C HIS A 100 27.63 -26.28 -1.08
N GLN A 101 28.02 -25.70 0.05
CA GLN A 101 29.18 -26.14 0.83
C GLN A 101 29.09 -27.57 1.37
N LYS A 102 27.88 -28.06 1.69
CA LYS A 102 27.70 -29.41 2.25
C LYS A 102 27.69 -30.51 1.18
N THR A 103 27.15 -30.22 0.00
CA THR A 103 26.83 -31.21 -1.03
C THR A 103 27.75 -31.10 -2.24
N GLY A 104 28.45 -29.98 -2.41
CA GLY A 104 29.29 -29.68 -3.56
C GLY A 104 28.50 -29.40 -4.85
N LYS A 105 27.16 -29.38 -4.80
CA LYS A 105 26.31 -29.18 -5.98
C LYS A 105 26.21 -27.69 -6.34
N LEU A 106 26.15 -27.40 -7.63
CA LEU A 106 25.88 -26.06 -8.16
C LEU A 106 24.46 -25.64 -7.79
N CYS A 107 24.32 -24.42 -7.29
CA CYS A 107 23.04 -23.75 -7.06
C CYS A 107 22.75 -22.89 -8.28
N GLY A 108 21.58 -23.03 -8.89
CA GLY A 108 21.30 -22.34 -10.13
C GLY A 108 19.89 -22.55 -10.66
N PHE A 109 19.54 -21.72 -11.63
CA PHE A 109 18.27 -21.76 -12.32
C PHE A 109 18.13 -23.06 -13.10
N LEU A 110 16.91 -23.59 -13.05
CA LEU A 110 16.49 -24.76 -13.78
C LEU A 110 15.84 -24.33 -15.10
N THR A 111 16.04 -25.15 -16.13
CA THR A 111 15.32 -25.06 -17.40
C THR A 111 13.94 -25.70 -17.28
N ASP A 112 13.05 -25.44 -18.24
CA ASP A 112 11.71 -26.05 -18.27
C ASP A 112 11.76 -27.58 -18.35
N GLU A 113 12.77 -28.11 -19.04
CA GLU A 113 13.09 -29.53 -19.04
C GLU A 113 13.98 -29.85 -17.83
N LEU A 114 13.39 -30.45 -16.79
CA LEU A 114 14.12 -30.88 -15.60
C LEU A 114 14.60 -32.32 -15.72
N GLU A 115 15.92 -32.50 -15.64
CA GLU A 115 16.56 -33.79 -15.50
C GLU A 115 17.10 -34.00 -14.07
N TRP A 116 17.17 -35.27 -13.65
CA TRP A 116 17.65 -35.67 -12.33
C TRP A 116 18.87 -36.58 -12.49
N ASP A 117 19.90 -36.37 -11.66
CA ASP A 117 21.09 -37.21 -11.62
C ASP A 117 20.82 -38.57 -10.94
N GLU A 118 21.80 -39.47 -10.98
CA GLU A 118 21.71 -40.81 -10.37
C GLU A 118 21.55 -40.76 -8.84
N GLU A 119 22.00 -39.67 -8.21
CA GLU A 119 21.85 -39.42 -6.77
C GLU A 119 20.49 -38.77 -6.45
N GLY A 120 19.66 -38.52 -7.47
CA GLY A 120 18.33 -37.94 -7.36
C GLY A 120 18.31 -36.44 -7.07
N TYR A 121 19.32 -35.69 -7.51
CA TYR A 121 19.34 -34.22 -7.50
C TYR A 121 18.99 -33.64 -8.88
N PRO A 122 18.43 -32.42 -8.95
CA PRO A 122 18.31 -31.67 -10.18
C PRO A 122 19.68 -31.50 -10.87
N ILE A 123 19.73 -31.76 -12.18
CA ILE A 123 20.88 -31.42 -13.00
C ILE A 123 20.78 -29.93 -13.34
N VAL A 124 21.64 -29.13 -12.72
CA VAL A 124 21.78 -27.69 -13.00
C VAL A 124 22.74 -27.51 -14.16
N THR A 125 22.31 -26.76 -15.19
CA THR A 125 23.15 -26.49 -16.37
C THR A 125 24.36 -25.65 -15.99
N GLN A 126 25.48 -25.83 -16.69
CA GLN A 126 26.69 -25.03 -16.44
C GLN A 126 26.58 -23.61 -17.02
N ASP A 127 25.76 -23.39 -18.04
CA ASP A 127 25.59 -22.08 -18.68
C ASP A 127 24.51 -21.23 -17.98
N GLN A 128 24.74 -20.98 -16.70
CA GLN A 128 23.87 -20.13 -15.88
C GLN A 128 23.89 -18.67 -16.35
N VAL A 129 24.97 -18.25 -17.01
CA VAL A 129 25.10 -16.88 -17.54
C VAL A 129 24.07 -16.63 -18.63
N ALA A 130 23.94 -17.55 -19.60
CA ALA A 130 22.93 -17.43 -20.65
C ALA A 130 21.50 -17.45 -20.07
N LEU A 131 21.24 -18.27 -19.05
CA LEU A 131 19.94 -18.30 -18.39
C LEU A 131 19.62 -16.96 -17.72
N ILE A 132 20.56 -16.40 -16.97
CA ILE A 132 20.39 -15.09 -16.33
C ILE A 132 20.15 -13.98 -17.37
N ASP A 133 20.89 -13.99 -18.48
CA ASP A 133 20.73 -13.00 -19.56
C ASP A 133 19.37 -13.10 -20.25
N SER A 134 18.74 -14.29 -20.22
CA SER A 134 17.40 -14.53 -20.76
C SER A 134 16.25 -14.27 -19.78
N ILE A 135 16.54 -13.86 -18.53
CA ILE A 135 15.50 -13.54 -17.55
C ILE A 135 14.70 -12.34 -18.03
N GLU A 136 13.42 -12.59 -18.27
CA GLU A 136 12.42 -11.57 -18.47
C GLU A 136 11.85 -11.12 -17.13
N GLN A 137 11.77 -9.82 -16.94
CA GLN A 137 11.27 -9.22 -15.71
C GLN A 137 9.76 -8.96 -15.84
N ASN A 138 9.08 -8.93 -14.69
CA ASN A 138 7.71 -8.46 -14.57
C ASN A 138 7.69 -6.93 -14.55
N THR A 139 6.57 -6.34 -14.98
CA THR A 139 6.34 -4.91 -14.77
C THR A 139 5.90 -4.66 -13.33
N ALA A 140 6.20 -3.48 -12.80
CA ALA A 140 5.69 -3.09 -11.48
C ALA A 140 4.15 -3.16 -11.43
N GLN A 141 3.47 -2.76 -12.50
CA GLN A 141 2.00 -2.74 -12.59
C GLN A 141 1.38 -4.13 -12.44
N ASP A 142 1.97 -5.16 -13.06
CA ASP A 142 1.46 -6.53 -12.98
C ASP A 142 1.54 -7.08 -11.54
N LEU A 143 2.65 -6.79 -10.85
CA LEU A 143 2.85 -7.18 -9.45
C LEU A 143 1.88 -6.43 -8.53
N TYR A 144 1.71 -5.12 -8.73
CA TYR A 144 0.79 -4.31 -7.94
C TYR A 144 -0.67 -4.76 -8.06
N ARG A 145 -1.12 -5.10 -9.27
CA ARG A 145 -2.48 -5.59 -9.51
C ARG A 145 -2.78 -6.77 -8.57
N LEU A 146 -1.89 -7.75 -8.56
CA LEU A 146 -2.09 -8.96 -7.77
C LEU A 146 -1.96 -8.70 -6.26
N ALA A 147 -1.03 -7.85 -5.84
CA ALA A 147 -0.90 -7.44 -4.44
C ALA A 147 -2.16 -6.75 -3.89
N VAL A 148 -2.89 -6.01 -4.73
CA VAL A 148 -4.11 -5.30 -4.33
C VAL A 148 -5.34 -6.23 -4.33
N GLU A 149 -5.45 -7.13 -5.31
CA GLU A 149 -6.55 -8.11 -5.39
C GLU A 149 -6.60 -9.04 -4.17
N ASP A 150 -5.45 -9.43 -3.62
CA ASP A 150 -5.38 -10.30 -2.44
C ASP A 150 -5.61 -9.55 -1.11
N GLN A 151 -5.31 -8.24 -1.07
CA GLN A 151 -5.69 -7.39 0.07
C GLN A 151 -7.21 -7.25 0.25
N GLU A 152 -8.02 -7.54 -0.78
CA GLU A 152 -9.48 -7.63 -0.62
C GLU A 152 -9.93 -8.93 0.08
N ILE A 153 -9.05 -9.92 0.23
CA ILE A 153 -9.33 -11.25 0.81
C ILE A 153 -8.88 -11.36 2.28
N GLU A 154 -7.85 -10.61 2.71
CA GLU A 154 -7.34 -10.56 4.09
C GLU A 154 -7.52 -9.18 4.78
N GLU A 155 -8.72 -8.58 4.79
CA GLU A 155 -9.00 -7.46 5.71
C GLU A 155 -9.11 -7.95 7.18
N GLY A 156 -7.96 -8.30 7.76
CA GLY A 156 -7.73 -8.18 9.20
C GLY A 156 -7.30 -6.75 9.47
N GLU A 157 -8.24 -5.92 9.95
CA GLU A 157 -7.98 -4.53 10.31
C GLU A 157 -6.82 -4.44 11.32
N PRO A 158 -5.82 -3.57 11.11
CA PRO A 158 -4.75 -3.40 12.08
C PRO A 158 -5.33 -2.84 13.39
N GLU A 159 -5.07 -3.54 14.49
CA GLU A 159 -5.40 -3.09 15.85
C GLU A 159 -4.46 -1.94 16.23
N TYR A 160 -4.94 -0.69 16.11
CA TYR A 160 -4.24 0.49 16.63
C TYR A 160 -4.98 1.03 17.87
N SER A 161 -4.27 1.13 19.00
CA SER A 161 -4.85 1.52 20.29
C SER A 161 -4.53 2.94 20.75
N GLU A 162 -4.04 3.83 19.89
CA GLU A 162 -3.75 5.21 20.27
C GLU A 162 -4.39 6.19 19.30
N THR A 163 -5.43 6.88 19.79
CA THR A 163 -6.24 7.85 19.06
C THR A 163 -5.45 9.11 18.78
N HIS A 164 -5.39 9.52 17.52
CA HIS A 164 -4.82 10.80 17.10
C HIS A 164 -5.75 11.94 17.56
N ALA A 165 -5.37 12.62 18.64
CA ALA A 165 -6.14 13.74 19.17
C ALA A 165 -5.65 15.07 18.55
N VAL A 166 -6.51 15.72 17.76
CA VAL A 166 -6.23 17.05 17.19
C VAL A 166 -6.70 18.12 18.17
N ASP A 167 -5.79 19.03 18.56
CA ASP A 167 -6.12 20.12 19.48
C ASP A 167 -6.78 21.31 18.74
N PHE A 168 -8.11 21.28 18.62
CA PHE A 168 -8.88 22.38 18.03
C PHE A 168 -8.89 23.67 18.87
N SER A 169 -8.31 23.68 20.09
CA SER A 169 -8.17 24.92 20.88
C SER A 169 -7.18 25.93 20.27
N LEU A 170 -6.40 25.49 19.27
CA LEU A 170 -5.50 26.35 18.48
C LEU A 170 -6.25 27.36 17.58
N LEU A 171 -7.55 27.17 17.37
CA LEU A 171 -8.39 28.07 16.58
C LEU A 171 -9.18 29.03 17.47
N ALA A 172 -9.49 30.21 16.95
CA ALA A 172 -10.40 31.13 17.64
C ALA A 172 -11.83 30.52 17.73
N PRO A 173 -12.65 30.91 18.72
CA PRO A 173 -14.02 30.42 18.81
C PRO A 173 -14.82 30.68 17.53
N GLY A 174 -15.34 29.61 16.93
CA GLY A 174 -16.11 29.67 15.67
C GLY A 174 -15.25 29.73 14.40
N GLU A 175 -13.93 29.70 14.52
CA GLU A 175 -13.02 29.55 13.39
C GLU A 175 -12.93 28.08 12.97
N HIS A 176 -12.83 27.86 11.66
CA HIS A 176 -12.66 26.54 11.07
C HIS A 176 -11.24 26.39 10.49
N PRO A 177 -10.68 25.17 10.45
CA PRO A 177 -9.45 24.93 9.69
C PRO A 177 -9.60 25.40 8.24
N HIS A 178 -8.51 25.89 7.62
CA HIS A 178 -8.55 26.44 6.26
C HIS A 178 -9.20 25.50 5.22
N CYS A 179 -9.00 24.19 5.32
CA CYS A 179 -9.61 23.23 4.41
C CYS A 179 -11.11 23.08 4.62
N ILE A 180 -11.61 23.25 5.85
CA ILE A 180 -13.04 23.28 6.15
C ILE A 180 -13.64 24.60 5.67
N SER A 181 -12.99 25.74 5.95
CA SER A 181 -13.40 27.06 5.44
C SER A 181 -13.50 27.07 3.92
N TYR A 182 -12.52 26.48 3.22
CA TYR A 182 -12.54 26.32 1.77
C TYR A 182 -13.81 25.58 1.29
N LEU A 183 -14.10 24.41 1.87
CA LEU A 183 -15.29 23.63 1.49
C LEU A 183 -16.59 24.41 1.76
N LEU A 184 -16.66 25.17 2.86
CA LEU A 184 -17.82 25.99 3.21
C LEU A 184 -18.02 27.17 2.24
N GLU A 185 -16.94 27.72 1.70
CA GLU A 185 -17.00 28.86 0.77
C GLU A 185 -17.25 28.43 -0.68
N LYS A 186 -16.57 27.36 -1.12
CA LYS A 186 -16.45 26.94 -2.52
C LYS A 186 -17.23 25.67 -2.86
N GLY A 187 -17.61 24.88 -1.86
CA GLY A 187 -18.16 23.55 -2.06
C GLY A 187 -17.09 22.51 -2.34
N VAL A 188 -17.50 21.31 -2.77
CA VAL A 188 -16.58 20.22 -3.09
C VAL A 188 -15.95 20.47 -4.46
N PRO A 189 -14.61 20.47 -4.57
CA PRO A 189 -13.92 20.62 -5.84
C PRO A 189 -14.19 19.43 -6.78
N SER A 190 -14.00 19.64 -8.08
CA SER A 190 -14.37 18.67 -9.11
C SER A 190 -13.53 17.39 -9.07
N ASP A 191 -12.29 17.49 -8.57
CA ASP A 191 -11.34 16.39 -8.43
C ASP A 191 -11.45 15.63 -7.09
N LEU A 192 -12.29 16.10 -6.16
CA LEU A 192 -12.56 15.44 -4.89
C LEU A 192 -13.91 14.72 -4.94
N GLU A 193 -13.90 13.42 -4.68
CA GLU A 193 -15.12 12.65 -4.58
C GLU A 193 -16.01 13.17 -3.44
N TYR A 194 -17.31 13.34 -3.72
CA TYR A 194 -18.24 13.90 -2.75
C TYR A 194 -18.31 13.10 -1.44
N ASN A 195 -18.19 11.77 -1.50
CA ASN A 195 -18.19 10.94 -0.30
C ASN A 195 -16.95 11.20 0.58
N LYS A 196 -15.79 11.47 -0.02
CA LYS A 196 -14.55 11.83 0.68
C LYS A 196 -14.64 13.21 1.32
N ALA A 197 -15.30 14.17 0.67
CA ALA A 197 -15.62 15.45 1.29
C ALA A 197 -16.53 15.28 2.53
N ASN A 198 -17.55 14.42 2.44
CA ASN A 198 -18.39 14.09 3.58
C ASN A 198 -17.63 13.35 4.70
N MET A 199 -16.64 12.51 4.36
CA MET A 199 -15.72 11.94 5.34
C MET A 199 -14.93 13.04 6.05
N ILE A 200 -14.32 13.99 5.33
CA ILE A 200 -13.59 15.12 5.92
C ILE A 200 -14.48 15.87 6.93
N LEU A 201 -15.70 16.23 6.53
CA LEU A 201 -16.64 16.96 7.38
C LEU A 201 -17.11 16.15 8.59
N ALA A 202 -17.35 14.85 8.43
CA ALA A 202 -17.83 13.99 9.51
C ALA A 202 -16.76 13.80 10.58
N ASN A 203 -15.52 13.54 10.15
CA ASN A 203 -14.38 13.46 11.07
C ASN A 203 -14.13 14.77 11.79
N TYR A 204 -14.16 15.90 11.05
CA TYR A 204 -14.07 17.22 11.66
C TYR A 204 -15.16 17.42 12.71
N THR A 205 -16.41 17.06 12.40
CA THR A 205 -17.55 17.18 13.32
C THR A 205 -17.30 16.44 14.62
N VAL A 206 -16.76 15.22 14.54
CA VAL A 206 -16.48 14.38 15.71
C VAL A 206 -15.30 14.91 16.52
N ASP A 207 -14.15 15.12 15.88
CA ASP A 207 -12.92 15.48 16.58
C ASP A 207 -12.93 16.92 17.11
N SER A 208 -13.70 17.83 16.49
CA SER A 208 -13.91 19.20 17.01
C SER A 208 -15.09 19.30 18.00
N PHE A 209 -15.65 18.16 18.42
CA PHE A 209 -16.74 18.06 19.40
C PHE A 209 -18.01 18.83 19.00
N LEU A 210 -18.28 18.93 17.70
CA LEU A 210 -19.53 19.51 17.20
C LEU A 210 -20.69 18.53 17.36
N SER A 211 -21.88 19.08 17.60
CA SER A 211 -23.12 18.31 17.60
C SER A 211 -23.49 17.83 16.20
N ASP A 212 -24.32 16.79 16.11
CA ASP A 212 -24.81 16.27 14.82
C ASP A 212 -25.53 17.33 14.00
N GLU A 213 -26.26 18.22 14.65
CA GLU A 213 -26.97 19.31 13.97
C GLU A 213 -26.00 20.36 13.43
N GLN A 214 -24.93 20.68 14.16
CA GLN A 214 -23.86 21.54 13.65
C GLN A 214 -23.15 20.88 12.45
N GLY A 215 -22.81 19.59 12.54
CA GLY A 215 -22.18 18.86 11.43
C GLY A 215 -23.08 18.80 10.18
N LYS A 216 -24.38 18.53 10.35
CA LYS A 216 -25.34 18.54 9.23
C LYS A 216 -25.47 19.91 8.60
N GLU A 217 -25.41 20.96 9.39
CA GLU A 217 -25.44 22.33 8.89
C GLU A 217 -24.21 22.65 8.03
N LEU A 218 -23.01 22.25 8.48
CA LEU A 218 -21.80 22.37 7.65
C LEU A 218 -21.97 21.60 6.32
N ALA A 219 -22.44 20.35 6.37
CA ALA A 219 -22.67 19.54 5.18
C ALA A 219 -23.71 20.14 4.23
N ARG A 220 -24.76 20.79 4.78
CA ARG A 220 -25.77 21.52 3.99
C ARG A 220 -25.13 22.70 3.25
N ILE A 221 -24.33 23.51 3.93
CA ILE A 221 -23.62 24.65 3.33
C ILE A 221 -22.71 24.17 2.19
N VAL A 222 -21.89 23.15 2.44
CA VAL A 222 -21.01 22.57 1.40
C VAL A 222 -21.82 22.04 0.22
N ALA A 223 -22.95 21.37 0.48
CA ALA A 223 -23.82 20.82 -0.57
C ALA A 223 -24.45 21.89 -1.45
N GLU A 224 -24.82 23.03 -0.89
CA GLU A 224 -25.39 24.19 -1.60
C GLU A 224 -24.34 24.94 -2.42
N LYS A 225 -23.09 24.97 -1.96
CA LYS A 225 -21.97 25.61 -2.67
C LYS A 225 -21.38 24.74 -3.77
N THR A 226 -21.49 23.43 -3.65
CA THR A 226 -20.94 22.50 -4.64
C THR A 226 -21.66 22.66 -5.99
N SER A 227 -20.88 22.86 -7.05
CA SER A 227 -21.36 22.97 -8.44
C SER A 227 -22.35 21.85 -8.81
N ALA A 228 -23.35 22.20 -9.62
CA ALA A 228 -24.35 21.26 -10.12
C ALA A 228 -23.72 20.22 -11.09
N GLU A 229 -22.60 20.59 -11.70
CA GLU A 229 -21.79 19.79 -12.62
C GLU A 229 -20.81 18.85 -11.89
N HIS A 230 -20.72 18.92 -10.55
CA HIS A 230 -19.84 18.04 -9.77
C HIS A 230 -20.11 16.55 -10.10
N PRO A 231 -19.06 15.74 -10.32
CA PRO A 231 -19.19 14.33 -10.73
C PRO A 231 -19.64 13.43 -9.57
N THR A 232 -20.90 13.59 -9.17
CA THR A 232 -21.55 12.78 -8.12
C THR A 232 -22.92 12.28 -8.55
N SER A 233 -23.31 11.11 -8.04
CA SER A 233 -24.67 10.57 -8.19
C SER A 233 -25.71 11.30 -7.34
N LYS A 234 -25.28 12.08 -6.33
CA LYS A 234 -26.15 12.82 -5.40
C LYS A 234 -26.43 14.21 -5.98
N LYS A 235 -27.57 14.37 -6.63
CA LYS A 235 -27.87 15.59 -7.42
C LYS A 235 -28.46 16.69 -6.55
N MET A 236 -29.26 16.33 -5.57
CA MET A 236 -29.95 17.29 -4.71
C MET A 236 -29.21 17.52 -3.39
N VAL A 237 -29.37 18.72 -2.82
CA VAL A 237 -28.79 19.08 -1.51
C VAL A 237 -29.19 18.08 -0.42
N TRP A 238 -30.46 17.69 -0.38
CA TRP A 238 -30.95 16.74 0.64
C TRP A 238 -30.32 15.34 0.50
N GLU A 239 -29.99 14.89 -0.72
CA GLU A 239 -29.30 13.60 -0.96
C GLU A 239 -27.86 13.66 -0.46
N LYS A 240 -27.18 14.78 -0.70
CA LYS A 240 -25.81 15.06 -0.23
C LYS A 240 -25.74 15.09 1.31
N VAL A 241 -26.71 15.76 1.96
CA VAL A 241 -26.83 15.81 3.43
C VAL A 241 -27.26 14.47 4.03
N SER A 242 -28.12 13.72 3.35
CA SER A 242 -28.50 12.35 3.76
C SER A 242 -27.29 11.41 3.76
N ASN A 243 -26.45 11.49 2.71
CA ASN A 243 -25.20 10.75 2.66
C ASN A 243 -24.24 11.15 3.80
N PHE A 244 -24.07 12.45 4.06
CA PHE A 244 -23.29 12.92 5.22
C PHE A 244 -23.81 12.33 6.53
N THR A 245 -25.12 12.29 6.74
CA THR A 245 -25.72 11.73 7.97
C THR A 245 -25.38 10.24 8.13
N GLY A 246 -25.33 9.49 7.03
CA GLY A 246 -24.89 8.10 7.03
C GLY A 246 -23.40 7.97 7.40
N VAL A 247 -22.56 8.82 6.80
CA VAL A 247 -21.12 8.86 7.08
C VAL A 247 -20.84 9.25 8.53
N LEU A 248 -21.45 10.31 9.06
CA LEU A 248 -21.30 10.77 10.44
C LEU A 248 -21.68 9.68 11.44
N ARG A 249 -22.78 8.95 11.17
CA ARG A 249 -23.19 7.82 12.00
C ARG A 249 -22.14 6.69 11.98
N SER A 250 -21.48 6.47 10.85
CA SER A 250 -20.41 5.48 10.73
C SER A 250 -19.17 5.89 11.53
N VAL A 251 -18.76 7.15 11.41
CA VAL A 251 -17.61 7.72 12.15
C VAL A 251 -17.85 7.61 13.65
N ARG A 252 -18.99 8.09 14.17
CA ARG A 252 -19.30 8.01 15.62
C ARG A 252 -19.38 6.59 16.17
N ARG A 253 -19.75 5.59 15.36
CA ARG A 253 -19.76 4.17 15.78
C ARG A 253 -18.36 3.56 15.83
N ASN A 254 -17.42 4.16 15.10
CA ASN A 254 -16.05 3.69 14.92
C ASN A 254 -15.07 4.80 15.32
N ASP A 255 -15.32 5.44 16.45
CA ASP A 255 -14.66 6.67 16.92
C ASP A 255 -13.13 6.54 17.04
N SER A 256 -12.63 5.32 17.23
CA SER A 256 -11.19 5.02 17.28
C SER A 256 -10.53 4.82 15.90
N LYS A 257 -11.30 4.76 14.81
CA LYS A 257 -10.82 4.42 13.46
C LYS A 257 -10.71 5.62 12.52
N TYR A 258 -11.56 6.62 12.70
CA TYR A 258 -11.72 7.72 11.77
C TYR A 258 -11.50 9.04 12.48
N HIS A 259 -10.33 9.63 12.24
CA HIS A 259 -9.93 10.93 12.77
C HIS A 259 -9.78 11.95 11.64
N TRP A 260 -9.95 13.22 11.97
CA TRP A 260 -9.74 14.33 11.06
C TRP A 260 -8.25 14.42 10.72
N GLY A 261 -7.96 14.33 9.42
CA GLY A 261 -6.61 14.25 8.89
C GLY A 261 -6.49 14.94 7.54
N CYS A 262 -5.26 14.98 7.03
CA CYS A 262 -4.93 15.71 5.82
C CYS A 262 -5.04 14.88 4.54
N GLY A 263 -5.14 13.54 4.61
CA GLY A 263 -5.10 12.64 3.46
C GLY A 263 -5.98 13.07 2.29
N PHE A 264 -7.30 13.11 2.48
CA PHE A 264 -8.22 13.51 1.41
C PHE A 264 -8.16 15.00 1.04
N VAL A 265 -7.79 15.87 1.97
CA VAL A 265 -7.65 17.31 1.71
C VAL A 265 -6.51 17.55 0.72
N ARG A 266 -5.35 16.92 0.96
CA ARG A 266 -4.15 17.08 0.15
C ARG A 266 -4.17 16.25 -1.14
N ALA A 267 -5.05 15.24 -1.23
CA ALA A 267 -5.28 14.51 -2.46
C ALA A 267 -6.00 15.34 -3.55
N SER A 268 -6.76 16.38 -3.16
CA SER A 268 -7.38 17.30 -4.11
C SER A 268 -6.39 18.37 -4.57
N LYS A 269 -6.06 18.38 -5.87
CA LYS A 269 -5.19 19.39 -6.48
C LYS A 269 -5.86 20.74 -6.54
N GLU A 270 -7.16 20.76 -6.88
CA GLU A 270 -7.95 21.98 -6.97
C GLU A 270 -7.98 22.69 -5.61
N LEU A 271 -8.31 21.96 -4.53
CA LEU A 271 -8.31 22.51 -3.17
C LEU A 271 -6.95 23.07 -2.77
N VAL A 272 -5.87 22.33 -3.03
CA VAL A 272 -4.52 22.76 -2.67
C VAL A 272 -4.09 23.97 -3.50
N ALA A 273 -4.33 23.97 -4.81
CA ALA A 273 -3.97 25.06 -5.71
C ALA A 273 -4.71 26.36 -5.42
N GLU A 274 -5.95 26.27 -4.93
CA GLU A 274 -6.77 27.41 -4.54
C GLU A 274 -6.55 27.87 -3.08
N GLY A 275 -5.55 27.32 -2.39
CA GLY A 275 -5.18 27.75 -1.04
C GLY A 275 -6.06 27.19 0.08
N GLY A 276 -6.86 26.15 -0.20
CA GLY A 276 -7.62 25.42 0.82
C GLY A 276 -6.74 24.61 1.78
N CYS A 277 -5.48 24.36 1.43
CA CYS A 277 -4.50 23.74 2.33
C CYS A 277 -3.28 24.65 2.48
N LEU A 278 -2.98 25.07 3.73
CA LEU A 278 -1.82 25.92 4.02
C LEU A 278 -0.50 25.14 4.19
N GLY A 279 -0.52 23.81 4.10
CA GLY A 279 0.65 22.97 4.34
C GLY A 279 1.31 23.28 5.69
N ARG A 280 2.60 23.66 5.66
CA ARG A 280 3.38 24.04 6.87
C ARG A 280 2.86 25.29 7.59
N GLY A 281 2.03 26.10 6.94
CA GLY A 281 1.38 27.28 7.55
C GLY A 281 0.08 26.96 8.30
N CYS A 282 -0.34 25.69 8.32
CA CYS A 282 -1.51 25.25 9.06
C CYS A 282 -1.23 25.28 10.58
N PRO A 283 -2.14 25.79 11.43
CA PRO A 283 -1.93 25.78 12.89
C PRO A 283 -1.83 24.36 13.47
N PHE A 284 -2.34 23.36 12.75
CA PHE A 284 -2.24 21.95 13.10
C PHE A 284 -0.95 21.28 12.57
N TRP A 285 0.03 22.07 12.10
CA TRP A 285 1.35 21.59 11.67
C TRP A 285 2.44 21.97 12.71
N PRO A 286 3.42 21.08 13.01
CA PRO A 286 3.44 19.67 12.64
C PRO A 286 2.31 18.94 13.35
N TRP A 287 1.70 17.97 12.67
CA TRP A 287 0.56 17.23 13.19
C TRP A 287 0.99 16.47 14.44
N SER A 288 0.58 16.96 15.61
CA SER A 288 1.15 16.54 16.88
C SER A 288 0.75 15.12 17.25
N GLY A 289 1.75 14.24 17.31
CA GLY A 289 1.78 13.08 18.18
C GLY A 289 2.95 13.24 19.17
N THR A 290 2.68 13.79 20.35
CA THR A 290 3.61 13.93 21.50
C THR A 290 4.91 14.75 21.28
N GLU A 291 5.53 15.18 22.38
CA GLU A 291 6.77 15.99 22.46
C GLU A 291 8.00 15.35 21.75
N THR A 292 7.85 14.17 21.13
CA THR A 292 8.89 13.45 20.39
C THR A 292 8.80 13.61 18.87
N GLY A 293 7.74 14.22 18.31
CA GLY A 293 7.64 14.44 16.86
C GLY A 293 7.21 13.22 16.04
N ASP A 294 6.76 12.15 16.69
CA ASP A 294 6.31 10.92 16.03
C ASP A 294 4.85 11.06 15.59
N TRP A 295 4.65 11.52 14.36
CA TRP A 295 3.34 11.55 13.71
C TRP A 295 2.87 10.12 13.37
N LYS A 296 1.63 9.77 13.75
CA LYS A 296 1.00 8.48 13.44
C LYS A 296 -0.13 8.66 12.41
N PRO A 297 -0.12 7.94 11.27
CA PRO A 297 -1.21 8.00 10.28
C PRO A 297 -2.56 7.59 10.84
N SER A 298 -3.62 8.27 10.42
CA SER A 298 -4.98 7.74 10.57
C SER A 298 -5.27 6.70 9.48
N GLN A 299 -6.30 5.86 9.68
CA GLN A 299 -6.78 4.94 8.65
C GLN A 299 -7.17 5.66 7.35
N LEU A 300 -7.61 6.91 7.44
CA LEU A 300 -7.95 7.73 6.28
C LEU A 300 -6.72 8.19 5.51
N ASP A 301 -5.61 8.44 6.20
CA ASP A 301 -4.34 8.77 5.56
C ASP A 301 -3.81 7.55 4.79
N TYR A 302 -3.90 6.34 5.37
CA TYR A 302 -3.56 5.10 4.67
C TYR A 302 -4.43 4.83 3.44
N VAL A 303 -5.75 5.02 3.54
CA VAL A 303 -6.67 4.84 2.42
C VAL A 303 -6.36 5.85 1.31
N ALA A 304 -6.15 7.13 1.66
CA ALA A 304 -5.80 8.17 0.70
C ALA A 304 -4.45 7.87 0.01
N GLU A 305 -3.46 7.38 0.77
CA GLU A 305 -2.15 6.98 0.26
C GLU A 305 -2.26 5.77 -0.69
N LYS A 306 -3.00 4.72 -0.31
CA LYS A 306 -3.24 3.54 -1.15
C LYS A 306 -3.93 3.91 -2.46
N GLU A 307 -4.97 4.75 -2.41
CA GLU A 307 -5.68 5.21 -3.60
C GLU A 307 -4.79 6.07 -4.50
N PHE A 308 -3.96 6.93 -3.92
CA PHE A 308 -3.03 7.77 -4.66
C PHE A 308 -1.98 6.92 -5.39
N PHE A 309 -1.36 5.97 -4.69
CA PHE A 309 -0.41 5.04 -5.31
C PHE A 309 -1.07 4.20 -6.39
N SER A 310 -2.26 3.65 -6.13
CA SER A 310 -3.03 2.95 -7.15
C SER A 310 -3.25 3.83 -8.38
N PHE A 311 -3.66 5.10 -8.21
CA PHE A 311 -3.81 6.03 -9.32
C PHE A 311 -2.50 6.25 -10.09
N LEU A 312 -1.38 6.45 -9.40
CA LEU A 312 -0.06 6.64 -10.01
C LEU A 312 0.36 5.43 -10.84
N PHE A 313 0.17 4.21 -10.33
CA PHE A 313 0.50 2.98 -11.06
C PHE A 313 -0.35 2.78 -12.31
N HIS A 314 -1.63 3.17 -12.25
CA HIS A 314 -2.52 3.15 -13.41
C HIS A 314 -2.27 4.32 -14.38
N ASN A 315 -1.55 5.37 -13.96
CA ASN A 315 -1.29 6.57 -14.76
C ASN A 315 0.18 7.01 -14.69
N PRO A 316 1.15 6.16 -15.09
CA PRO A 316 2.58 6.40 -14.85
C PRO A 316 3.11 7.68 -15.52
N THR A 317 2.54 8.06 -16.68
CA THR A 317 2.91 9.30 -17.39
C THR A 317 2.48 10.57 -16.66
N LYS A 318 1.53 10.48 -15.72
CA LYS A 318 1.08 11.61 -14.89
C LYS A 318 1.87 11.71 -13.59
N ALA A 319 2.66 10.70 -13.23
CA ALA A 319 3.34 10.62 -11.94
C ALA A 319 4.28 11.80 -11.69
N ALA A 320 5.09 12.18 -12.67
CA ALA A 320 6.02 13.32 -12.54
C ALA A 320 5.30 14.66 -12.24
N GLN A 321 4.06 14.84 -12.74
CA GLN A 321 3.25 16.04 -12.48
C GLN A 321 2.50 15.99 -11.13
N LEU A 322 2.38 14.80 -10.55
CA LEU A 322 1.66 14.52 -9.30
C LEU A 322 2.60 14.43 -8.09
N LEU A 323 3.83 14.00 -8.31
CA LEU A 323 4.86 13.95 -7.27
C LEU A 323 5.39 15.35 -6.90
N ASP A 324 5.22 16.33 -7.79
CA ASP A 324 5.59 17.75 -7.56
C ASP A 324 4.54 18.51 -6.73
N THR A 325 3.32 17.98 -6.60
CA THR A 325 2.35 18.48 -5.63
C THR A 325 2.68 17.90 -4.27
N THR A 326 2.97 18.75 -3.28
CA THR A 326 3.30 18.40 -1.89
C THR A 326 2.50 17.18 -1.42
N LEU A 327 3.14 16.01 -1.50
CA LEU A 327 2.50 14.72 -1.28
C LEU A 327 1.92 14.63 0.13
N PRO A 328 0.70 14.09 0.34
CA PRO A 328 0.31 13.54 1.63
C PRO A 328 1.07 12.23 1.84
N VAL A 329 2.39 12.27 1.81
CA VAL A 329 3.22 11.18 2.31
C VAL A 329 3.31 11.36 3.80
N SER A 330 2.17 11.04 4.37
CA SER A 330 2.00 10.77 5.77
C SER A 330 3.00 9.64 6.11
N GLY A 331 3.14 8.60 5.26
CA GLY A 331 4.16 7.55 5.40
C GLY A 331 5.63 7.90 5.08
N PHE A 332 5.96 9.11 4.60
CA PHE A 332 7.37 9.52 4.41
C PHE A 332 7.68 10.70 5.32
N GLN A 333 7.94 10.41 6.58
CA GLN A 333 8.74 11.30 7.40
C GLN A 333 10.12 11.39 6.78
N TRP A 334 10.42 12.50 6.10
CA TRP A 334 11.81 12.94 5.99
C TRP A 334 12.25 13.31 7.40
N GLY A 335 13.08 12.45 8.01
CA GLY A 335 13.94 12.90 9.09
C GLY A 335 14.81 14.01 8.53
N GLU A 336 14.59 15.25 8.97
CA GLU A 336 15.58 16.31 8.76
C GLU A 336 16.80 15.95 9.62
N GLU A 337 17.96 15.75 8.97
CA GLU A 337 19.28 15.68 9.63
C GLU A 337 19.61 16.98 10.38
#